data_AF-A0A939XHY6-F1
#
_entry.id   AF-A0A939XHY6-F1
#
_cell.length_a   1.000
_cell.length_b   1.000
_cell.length_c   1.000
_cell.angle_alpha   90.00
_cell.angle_beta   90.00
_cell.angle_gamma   90.00
#
_symmetry.space_group_name_H-M   'P 1'
#
loop_
_entity.id
_entity.type
_entity.pdbx_description
1 polymer ?
#
loop_
_entity_poly.entity_id
_entity_poly.type
_entity_poly.pdbx_seq_one_letter_code
_entity_poly.pdbx_strand_id
1 'polypeptide(L)'
;MINPELETYIEKEIIPRYRHFDSAHSEEHVRTVIKNALELAKRYDVDENMIYTAAAYHDTGVVEGREFHHIVSGRIIRADKELLRWFTPEQIETIAQAAEDHRASSNRKPRGIYGLIIAEADRDINPVKIIRRTVQFGFNKYPELDREGQWQRTLEHLMEKYAEGGYLKLWISESDNAAKLAELRKIIKDTDKLRDLFDREYQRLRVLDFLTKNGIPYEIYEHPPLFTIEEALSWWGQIPECTHCKNLFMRNHKGNRHYLISFECHKQMDIHGLEHALHQGKLSFASPERMMRCLGLKPGSVSPFGLIEDIDLSNADPRELFENGHRVKFYLDSELMNSERISFHPCDNTASVVV
;
A
#
# COMPACT_ATOMS: atom_id res chain seq x y z
N MET A 1 -33.29 -7.84 -8.35
CA MET A 1 -32.78 -8.03 -9.72
C MET A 1 -32.77 -6.67 -10.39
N ILE A 2 -31.62 -6.26 -10.94
CA ILE A 2 -31.46 -4.95 -11.58
C ILE A 2 -32.19 -4.94 -12.92
N ASN A 3 -32.84 -3.82 -13.24
CA ASN A 3 -33.50 -3.60 -14.52
C ASN A 3 -32.44 -3.60 -15.65
N PRO A 4 -32.57 -4.47 -16.68
CA PRO A 4 -31.57 -4.58 -17.74
C PRO A 4 -31.34 -3.32 -18.58
N GLU A 5 -32.38 -2.49 -18.77
CA GLU A 5 -32.26 -1.22 -19.50
C GLU A 5 -31.50 -0.18 -18.69
N LEU A 6 -31.76 -0.12 -17.38
CA LEU A 6 -31.02 0.72 -16.44
C LEU A 6 -29.54 0.29 -16.36
N GLU A 7 -29.30 -1.02 -16.26
CA GLU A 7 -27.95 -1.59 -16.27
C GLU A 7 -27.19 -1.19 -17.54
N THR A 8 -27.82 -1.39 -18.70
CA THR A 8 -27.25 -1.00 -20.00
C THR A 8 -26.90 0.48 -20.06
N TYR A 9 -27.78 1.34 -19.54
CA TYR A 9 -27.54 2.78 -19.51
C TYR A 9 -26.34 3.13 -18.60
N ILE A 10 -26.30 2.62 -17.37
CA ILE A 10 -25.21 2.87 -16.43
C ILE A 10 -23.86 2.39 -16.96
N GLU A 11 -23.81 1.20 -17.55
CA GLU A 11 -22.58 0.63 -18.12
C GLU A 11 -22.05 1.40 -19.34
N LYS A 12 -22.94 2.05 -20.11
CA LYS A 12 -22.55 2.79 -21.31
C LYS A 12 -22.27 4.27 -21.05
N GLU A 13 -23.05 4.90 -20.17
CA GLU A 13 -23.05 6.36 -20.04
C GLU A 13 -22.40 6.86 -18.75
N ILE A 14 -22.37 6.04 -17.69
CA ILE A 14 -21.99 6.49 -16.34
C ILE A 14 -20.63 5.92 -15.93
N ILE A 15 -20.46 4.60 -15.91
CA ILE A 15 -19.20 3.96 -15.51
C ILE A 15 -18.01 4.44 -16.37
N PRO A 16 -18.13 4.59 -17.71
CA PRO A 16 -17.01 5.05 -18.53
C PRO A 16 -16.50 6.47 -18.21
N ARG A 17 -17.27 7.28 -17.47
CA ARG A 17 -16.82 8.62 -17.03
C ARG A 17 -15.62 8.53 -16.09
N TYR A 18 -15.53 7.45 -15.30
CA TYR A 18 -14.45 7.20 -14.35
C TYR A 18 -13.08 6.97 -15.02
N ARG A 19 -13.04 6.68 -16.34
CA ARG A 19 -11.78 6.54 -17.10
C ARG A 19 -10.90 7.79 -17.07
N HIS A 20 -11.51 8.96 -16.85
CA HIS A 20 -10.83 10.25 -16.89
C HIS A 20 -10.47 10.76 -15.49
N PHE A 21 -10.84 10.03 -14.44
CA PHE A 21 -10.53 10.41 -13.07
C PHE A 21 -9.18 9.85 -12.63
N ASP A 22 -8.76 10.26 -11.43
CA ASP A 22 -7.51 9.75 -10.86
C ASP A 22 -7.62 8.28 -10.42
N SER A 23 -6.48 7.66 -10.11
CA SER A 23 -6.39 6.23 -9.78
C SER A 23 -7.22 5.79 -8.57
N ALA A 24 -7.63 6.72 -7.69
CA ALA A 24 -8.49 6.39 -6.56
C ALA A 24 -9.98 6.34 -6.95
N HIS A 25 -10.36 6.89 -8.09
CA HIS A 25 -11.75 7.01 -8.57
C HIS A 25 -11.88 6.34 -9.97
N SER A 26 -11.39 5.10 -10.08
CA SER A 26 -11.35 4.35 -11.34
C SER A 26 -12.63 3.55 -11.61
N GLU A 27 -12.75 2.96 -12.80
CA GLU A 27 -13.84 1.99 -13.09
C GLU A 27 -13.84 0.80 -12.14
N GLU A 28 -12.66 0.32 -11.74
CA GLU A 28 -12.53 -0.79 -10.79
C GLU A 28 -13.08 -0.40 -9.41
N HIS A 29 -12.81 0.84 -8.98
CA HIS A 29 -13.32 1.37 -7.73
C HIS A 29 -14.86 1.41 -7.73
N VAL A 30 -15.49 2.06 -8.70
CA VAL A 30 -16.96 2.15 -8.74
C VAL A 30 -17.63 0.78 -8.83
N ARG A 31 -17.04 -0.18 -9.57
CA ARG A 31 -17.53 -1.57 -9.62
C ARG A 31 -17.45 -2.27 -8.27
N THR A 32 -16.37 -2.02 -7.52
CA THR A 32 -16.22 -2.53 -6.15
C THR A 32 -17.29 -1.93 -5.22
N VAL A 33 -17.54 -0.62 -5.31
CA VAL A 33 -18.58 0.06 -4.52
C VAL A 33 -19.97 -0.47 -4.87
N ILE A 34 -20.30 -0.64 -6.15
CA ILE A 34 -21.56 -1.25 -6.60
C ILE A 34 -21.74 -2.65 -6.00
N LYS A 35 -20.72 -3.51 -6.12
CA LYS A 35 -20.75 -4.86 -5.58
C LYS A 35 -21.00 -4.86 -4.07
N ASN A 36 -20.26 -4.03 -3.32
CA ASN A 36 -20.40 -3.92 -1.87
C ASN A 36 -21.79 -3.39 -1.47
N ALA A 37 -22.28 -2.38 -2.18
CA ALA A 37 -23.58 -1.77 -1.92
C ALA A 37 -24.73 -2.76 -2.13
N LEU A 38 -24.69 -3.53 -3.22
CA LEU A 38 -25.69 -4.57 -3.49
C LEU A 38 -25.63 -5.73 -2.49
N GLU A 39 -24.45 -6.11 -2.01
CA GLU A 39 -24.34 -7.14 -0.97
C GLU A 39 -24.93 -6.66 0.37
N LEU A 40 -24.68 -5.40 0.75
CA LEU A 40 -25.29 -4.79 1.93
C LEU A 40 -26.81 -4.66 1.77
N ALA A 41 -27.29 -4.27 0.58
CA ALA A 41 -28.71 -4.06 0.29
C ALA A 41 -29.57 -5.31 0.54
N LYS A 42 -29.04 -6.52 0.34
CA LYS A 42 -29.75 -7.80 0.61
C LYS A 42 -30.25 -7.95 2.05
N ARG A 43 -29.71 -7.17 2.99
CA ARG A 43 -30.06 -7.22 4.42
C ARG A 43 -31.13 -6.19 4.81
N TYR A 44 -31.54 -5.31 3.89
CA TYR A 44 -32.45 -4.22 4.14
C TYR A 44 -33.60 -4.23 3.13
N ASP A 45 -34.74 -3.65 3.54
CA ASP A 45 -35.87 -3.43 2.65
C ASP A 45 -35.64 -2.17 1.81
N VAL A 46 -34.90 -2.32 0.70
CA VAL A 46 -34.51 -1.23 -0.21
C VAL A 46 -34.66 -1.67 -1.67
N ASP A 47 -34.86 -0.71 -2.57
CA ASP A 47 -34.85 -0.96 -4.01
C ASP A 47 -33.40 -1.09 -4.51
N GLU A 48 -33.05 -2.30 -4.96
CA GLU A 48 -31.73 -2.60 -5.52
C GLU A 48 -31.38 -1.73 -6.73
N ASN A 49 -32.36 -1.29 -7.53
CA ASN A 49 -32.10 -0.39 -8.67
C ASN A 49 -31.63 0.98 -8.19
N MET A 50 -32.25 1.51 -7.14
CA MET A 50 -31.84 2.78 -6.55
C MET A 50 -30.45 2.69 -5.93
N ILE A 51 -30.13 1.57 -5.26
CA ILE A 51 -28.77 1.32 -4.72
C ILE A 51 -27.74 1.23 -5.84
N TYR A 52 -28.04 0.46 -6.89
CA TYR A 52 -27.17 0.31 -8.05
C TYR A 52 -26.87 1.68 -8.69
N THR A 53 -27.91 2.49 -8.91
CA THR A 53 -27.74 3.85 -9.45
C THR A 53 -26.95 4.75 -8.51
N ALA A 54 -27.27 4.78 -7.21
CA ALA A 54 -26.57 5.65 -6.27
C ALA A 54 -25.08 5.29 -6.18
N ALA A 55 -24.75 3.99 -6.13
CA ALA A 55 -23.37 3.51 -6.13
C ALA A 55 -22.65 3.85 -7.44
N ALA A 56 -23.29 3.69 -8.61
CA ALA A 56 -22.68 4.03 -9.89
C ALA A 56 -22.35 5.53 -10.03
N TYR A 57 -23.21 6.39 -9.45
CA TYR A 57 -23.05 7.84 -9.57
C TYR A 57 -22.23 8.50 -8.46
N HIS A 58 -21.94 7.82 -7.34
CA HIS A 58 -21.48 8.46 -6.10
C HIS A 58 -20.28 9.41 -6.27
N ASP A 59 -19.38 9.11 -7.21
CA ASP A 59 -18.15 9.88 -7.48
C ASP A 59 -18.14 10.59 -8.84
N THR A 60 -19.26 10.64 -9.55
CA THR A 60 -19.35 11.35 -10.83
C THR A 60 -19.01 12.84 -10.73
N GLY A 61 -19.16 13.44 -9.55
CA GLY A 61 -18.79 14.82 -9.27
C GLY A 61 -17.28 15.11 -9.21
N VAL A 62 -16.42 14.10 -9.25
CA VAL A 62 -14.95 14.27 -9.30
C VAL A 62 -14.49 15.06 -10.53
N VAL A 63 -15.31 15.12 -11.58
CA VAL A 63 -15.10 15.97 -12.76
C VAL A 63 -14.94 17.47 -12.42
N GLU A 64 -15.45 17.92 -11.27
CA GLU A 64 -15.30 19.29 -10.76
C GLU A 64 -14.35 19.39 -9.55
N GLY A 65 -13.59 18.34 -9.28
CA GLY A 65 -12.61 18.27 -8.19
C GLY A 65 -13.14 17.63 -6.91
N ARG A 66 -12.20 17.23 -6.04
CA ARG A 66 -12.48 16.37 -4.88
C ARG A 66 -13.10 17.08 -3.69
N GLU A 67 -13.03 18.40 -3.56
CA GLU A 67 -13.49 19.07 -2.34
C GLU A 67 -15.01 18.91 -2.11
N PHE A 68 -15.78 19.01 -3.20
CA PHE A 68 -17.24 18.97 -3.17
C PHE A 68 -17.86 17.91 -4.08
N HIS A 69 -17.08 16.93 -4.56
CA HIS A 69 -17.53 15.90 -5.52
C HIS A 69 -18.84 15.22 -5.10
N HIS A 70 -19.00 14.76 -3.85
CA HIS A 70 -20.26 14.22 -3.31
C HIS A 70 -21.50 15.10 -3.58
N ILE A 71 -21.40 16.43 -3.41
CA ILE A 71 -22.50 17.38 -3.68
C ILE A 71 -22.74 17.50 -5.20
N VAL A 72 -21.66 17.53 -5.97
CA VAL A 72 -21.72 17.59 -7.43
C VAL A 72 -22.34 16.30 -8.00
N SER A 73 -22.02 15.12 -7.47
CA SER A 73 -22.64 13.84 -7.83
C SER A 73 -24.15 13.88 -7.62
N GLY A 74 -24.61 14.38 -6.46
CA GLY A 74 -26.04 14.61 -6.21
C GLY A 74 -26.68 15.56 -7.22
N ARG A 75 -25.98 16.63 -7.63
CA ARG A 75 -26.44 17.53 -8.69
C ARG A 75 -26.52 16.84 -10.05
N ILE A 76 -25.54 16.02 -10.40
CA ILE A 76 -25.51 15.26 -11.66
C ILE A 76 -26.72 14.31 -11.72
N ILE A 77 -26.99 13.57 -10.64
CA ILE A 77 -28.14 12.66 -10.54
C ILE A 77 -29.45 13.42 -10.75
N ARG A 78 -29.65 14.56 -10.08
CA ARG A 78 -30.87 15.37 -10.23
C ARG A 78 -31.04 15.97 -11.63
N ALA A 79 -29.94 16.24 -12.33
CA ALA A 79 -29.96 16.80 -13.68
C ALA A 79 -30.18 15.73 -14.76
N ASP A 80 -30.03 14.44 -14.43
CA ASP A 80 -30.10 13.35 -15.38
C ASP A 80 -31.54 12.94 -15.67
N LYS A 81 -32.07 13.48 -16.78
CA LYS A 81 -33.45 13.22 -17.21
C LYS A 81 -33.70 11.78 -17.65
N GLU A 82 -32.65 11.03 -17.99
CA GLU A 82 -32.80 9.63 -18.40
C GLU A 82 -33.29 8.76 -17.22
N LEU A 83 -32.91 9.13 -15.99
CA LEU A 83 -33.33 8.43 -14.78
C LEU A 83 -34.85 8.40 -14.57
N LEU A 84 -35.59 9.36 -15.15
CA LEU A 84 -37.07 9.41 -15.09
C LEU A 84 -37.74 8.25 -15.83
N ARG A 85 -37.00 7.48 -16.64
CA ARG A 85 -37.50 6.25 -17.27
C ARG A 85 -37.73 5.12 -16.26
N TRP A 86 -36.97 5.14 -15.15
CA TRP A 86 -36.98 4.05 -14.16
C TRP A 86 -37.40 4.51 -12.76
N PHE A 87 -37.29 5.80 -12.46
CA PHE A 87 -37.48 6.33 -11.11
C PHE A 87 -38.42 7.53 -11.08
N THR A 88 -39.20 7.65 -10.01
CA THR A 88 -39.97 8.88 -9.73
C THR A 88 -39.03 10.01 -9.29
N PRO A 89 -39.47 11.29 -9.36
CA PRO A 89 -38.69 12.41 -8.84
C PRO A 89 -38.24 12.24 -7.37
N GLU A 90 -39.08 11.63 -6.52
CA GLU A 90 -38.77 11.37 -5.12
C GLU A 90 -37.71 10.28 -4.96
N GLN A 91 -37.73 9.26 -5.81
CA GLN A 91 -36.68 8.23 -5.86
C GLN A 91 -35.36 8.83 -6.35
N ILE A 92 -35.38 9.67 -7.39
CA ILE A 92 -34.17 10.38 -7.87
C ILE A 92 -33.58 11.26 -6.78
N GLU A 93 -34.41 11.97 -6.01
CA GLU A 93 -33.93 12.73 -4.86
C GLU A 93 -33.27 11.80 -3.85
N THR A 94 -33.89 10.68 -3.50
CA THR A 94 -33.29 9.70 -2.56
C THR A 94 -31.94 9.16 -3.04
N ILE A 95 -31.80 8.85 -4.34
CA ILE A 95 -30.54 8.42 -4.97
C ILE A 95 -29.48 9.54 -4.86
N ALA A 96 -29.85 10.78 -5.18
CA ALA A 96 -28.96 11.94 -5.11
C ALA A 96 -28.47 12.19 -3.68
N GLN A 97 -29.37 12.07 -2.70
CA GLN A 97 -29.04 12.20 -1.29
C GLN A 97 -28.10 11.08 -0.81
N ALA A 98 -28.30 9.86 -1.29
CA ALA A 98 -27.42 8.73 -0.97
C ALA A 98 -26.00 8.95 -1.51
N ALA A 99 -25.87 9.46 -2.73
CA ALA A 99 -24.58 9.84 -3.31
C ALA A 99 -23.93 11.01 -2.55
N GLU A 100 -24.68 12.01 -2.11
CA GLU A 100 -24.14 13.10 -1.28
C GLU A 100 -23.63 12.63 0.09
N ASP A 101 -24.29 11.62 0.67
CA ASP A 101 -24.01 11.16 2.03
C ASP A 101 -22.77 10.24 2.12
N HIS A 102 -22.17 9.83 0.99
CA HIS A 102 -21.08 8.85 0.99
C HIS A 102 -19.79 9.36 1.65
N ARG A 103 -19.55 10.68 1.66
CA ARG A 103 -18.27 11.28 2.04
C ARG A 103 -17.83 10.87 3.45
N ALA A 104 -16.78 10.06 3.52
CA ALA A 104 -16.27 9.50 4.77
C ALA A 104 -15.79 10.52 5.83
N SER A 105 -15.41 11.74 5.40
CA SER A 105 -15.00 12.82 6.32
C SER A 105 -16.18 13.65 6.84
N SER A 106 -17.42 13.35 6.45
CA SER A 106 -18.60 13.99 7.00
C SER A 106 -18.86 13.47 8.42
N ASN A 107 -18.97 14.39 9.38
CA ASN A 107 -19.38 14.05 10.75
C ASN A 107 -20.90 13.82 10.88
N ARG A 108 -21.66 14.02 9.80
CA ARG A 108 -23.12 13.86 9.81
C ARG A 108 -23.49 12.42 9.46
N LYS A 109 -24.47 11.88 10.18
CA LYS A 109 -25.11 10.62 9.83
C LYS A 109 -25.82 10.77 8.48
N PRO A 110 -25.68 9.80 7.55
CA PRO A 110 -26.48 9.75 6.32
C PRO A 110 -27.98 9.86 6.60
N ARG A 111 -28.72 10.52 5.70
CA ARG A 111 -30.14 10.88 5.86
C ARG A 111 -31.08 9.69 5.92
N GLY A 112 -30.70 8.58 5.30
CA GLY A 112 -31.52 7.38 5.24
C GLY A 112 -30.72 6.13 4.92
N ILE A 113 -31.41 4.99 4.81
CA ILE A 113 -30.77 3.69 4.60
C ILE A 113 -29.96 3.61 3.31
N TYR A 114 -30.42 4.25 2.23
CA TYR A 114 -29.67 4.33 0.98
C TYR A 114 -28.30 5.00 1.19
N GLY A 115 -28.27 6.18 1.82
CA GLY A 115 -27.01 6.86 2.12
C GLY A 115 -26.12 6.09 3.10
N LEU A 116 -26.71 5.38 4.08
CA LEU A 116 -25.96 4.49 4.97
C LEU A 116 -25.25 3.38 4.19
N ILE A 117 -25.95 2.74 3.26
CA ILE A 117 -25.38 1.67 2.42
C ILE A 117 -24.29 2.22 1.51
N ILE A 118 -24.50 3.34 0.82
CA ILE A 118 -23.49 3.91 -0.08
C ILE A 118 -22.25 4.37 0.69
N ALA A 119 -22.43 5.08 1.81
CA ALA A 119 -21.32 5.51 2.67
C ALA A 119 -20.53 4.34 3.27
N GLU A 120 -21.18 3.20 3.51
CA GLU A 120 -20.51 1.99 3.99
C GLU A 120 -19.81 1.23 2.85
N ALA A 121 -20.45 1.13 1.68
CA ALA A 121 -19.93 0.41 0.51
C ALA A 121 -18.67 1.05 -0.09
N ASP A 122 -18.57 2.39 -0.02
CA ASP A 122 -17.42 3.19 -0.46
C ASP A 122 -16.20 3.02 0.46
N ARG A 123 -16.40 2.62 1.72
CA ARG A 123 -15.28 2.49 2.67
C ARG A 123 -14.38 1.30 2.33
N ASP A 124 -13.19 1.61 1.86
CA ASP A 124 -12.07 0.68 1.72
C ASP A 124 -11.30 0.55 3.05
N ILE A 125 -11.85 -0.19 4.01
CA ILE A 125 -11.13 -0.50 5.25
C ILE A 125 -10.29 -1.75 5.06
N ASN A 126 -9.00 -1.56 4.80
CA ASN A 126 -7.99 -2.61 4.90
C ASN A 126 -6.88 -2.12 5.83
N PRO A 127 -6.62 -2.78 6.99
CA PRO A 127 -5.69 -2.26 7.99
C PRO A 127 -4.29 -1.97 7.45
N VAL A 128 -3.72 -2.90 6.69
CA VAL A 128 -2.37 -2.77 6.11
C VAL A 128 -2.35 -1.65 5.07
N LYS A 129 -3.35 -1.60 4.18
CA LYS A 129 -3.47 -0.57 3.14
C LYS A 129 -3.64 0.83 3.75
N ILE A 130 -4.42 0.95 4.82
CA ILE A 130 -4.61 2.22 5.55
C ILE A 130 -3.29 2.70 6.12
N ILE A 131 -2.57 1.85 6.86
CA ILE A 131 -1.27 2.21 7.45
C ILE A 131 -0.31 2.64 6.35
N ARG A 132 -0.15 1.81 5.31
CA ARG A 132 0.66 2.11 4.12
C ARG A 132 0.33 3.48 3.51
N ARG A 133 -0.95 3.75 3.22
CA ARG A 133 -1.39 5.04 2.64
C ARG A 133 -1.11 6.21 3.58
N THR A 134 -1.26 6.02 4.89
CA THR A 134 -0.93 7.05 5.88
C THR A 134 0.56 7.35 5.91
N VAL A 135 1.44 6.34 5.82
CA VAL A 135 2.89 6.55 5.71
C VAL A 135 3.25 7.24 4.39
N GLN A 136 2.72 6.74 3.26
CA GLN A 136 2.91 7.34 1.93
C GLN A 136 2.52 8.81 1.87
N PHE A 137 1.38 9.17 2.46
CA PHE A 137 0.95 10.57 2.54
C PHE A 137 1.96 11.41 3.32
N GLY A 138 2.44 10.89 4.46
CA GLY A 138 3.45 11.56 5.27
C GLY A 138 4.73 11.83 4.50
N PHE A 139 5.24 10.79 3.84
CA PHE A 139 6.46 10.84 3.05
C PHE A 139 6.38 11.85 1.90
N ASN A 140 5.25 11.90 1.20
CA ASN A 140 5.05 12.79 0.04
C ASN A 140 4.73 14.23 0.44
N LYS A 141 4.03 14.47 1.55
CA LYS A 141 3.57 15.80 1.95
C LYS A 141 4.48 16.51 2.94
N TYR A 142 5.25 15.75 3.72
CA TYR A 142 6.15 16.26 4.76
C TYR A 142 7.55 15.64 4.62
N PRO A 143 8.22 15.78 3.47
CA PRO A 143 9.52 15.14 3.20
C PRO A 143 10.64 15.62 4.13
N GLU A 144 10.45 16.73 4.84
CA GLU A 144 11.38 17.29 5.83
C GLU A 144 11.39 16.51 7.15
N LEU A 145 10.35 15.72 7.45
CA LEU A 145 10.29 14.94 8.68
C LEU A 145 11.23 13.75 8.60
N ASP A 146 12.03 13.57 9.65
CA ASP A 146 12.80 12.35 9.85
C ASP A 146 11.88 11.14 10.17
N ARG A 147 12.49 9.98 10.38
CA ARG A 147 11.74 8.74 10.66
C ARG A 147 10.83 8.87 11.88
N GLU A 148 11.27 9.52 12.96
CA GLU A 148 10.44 9.67 14.17
C GLU A 148 9.32 10.69 13.97
N GLY A 149 9.57 11.79 13.24
CA GLY A 149 8.53 12.74 12.87
C GLY A 149 7.44 12.09 12.01
N GLN A 150 7.84 11.27 11.02
CA GLN A 150 6.90 10.52 10.19
C GLN A 150 6.12 9.47 10.99
N TRP A 151 6.76 8.83 11.97
CA TRP A 151 6.11 7.91 12.90
C TRP A 151 5.05 8.62 13.72
N GLN A 152 5.40 9.72 14.38
CA GLN A 152 4.49 10.48 15.25
C GLN A 152 3.26 10.96 14.47
N ARG A 153 3.47 11.54 13.27
CA ARG A 153 2.38 11.96 12.38
C ARG A 153 1.47 10.80 11.98
N THR A 154 2.06 9.65 11.66
CA THR A 154 1.29 8.44 11.28
C THR A 154 0.44 7.96 12.44
N LEU A 155 1.02 7.88 13.64
CA LEU A 155 0.31 7.48 14.85
C LEU A 155 -0.84 8.43 15.16
N GLU A 156 -0.59 9.74 15.19
CA GLU A 156 -1.61 10.77 15.43
C GLU A 156 -2.77 10.67 14.44
N HIS A 157 -2.47 10.59 13.15
CA HIS A 157 -3.51 10.46 12.12
C HIS A 157 -4.36 9.20 12.31
N LEU A 158 -3.73 8.06 12.61
CA LEU A 158 -4.45 6.80 12.85
C LEU A 158 -5.31 6.88 14.11
N MET A 159 -4.81 7.52 15.16
CA MET A 159 -5.54 7.72 16.42
C MET A 159 -6.75 8.64 16.24
N GLU A 160 -6.58 9.81 15.63
CA GLU A 160 -7.67 10.78 15.42
C GLU A 160 -8.78 10.22 14.54
N LYS A 161 -8.41 9.45 13.51
CA LYS A 161 -9.36 8.95 12.52
C LYS A 161 -9.98 7.60 12.89
N TYR A 162 -9.17 6.59 13.20
CA TYR A 162 -9.61 5.18 13.22
C TYR A 162 -9.67 4.53 14.61
N ALA A 163 -8.96 5.07 15.59
CA ALA A 163 -8.96 4.50 16.95
C ALA A 163 -10.34 4.61 17.63
N GLU A 164 -10.45 4.02 18.82
CA GLU A 164 -11.63 4.20 19.65
C GLU A 164 -11.83 5.68 19.97
N GLY A 165 -13.02 6.21 19.72
CA GLY A 165 -13.32 7.65 19.84
C GLY A 165 -12.95 8.49 18.62
N GLY A 166 -12.24 7.93 17.63
CA GLY A 166 -11.90 8.61 16.38
C GLY A 166 -13.13 9.07 15.59
N TYR A 167 -12.90 10.01 14.66
CA TYR A 167 -13.99 10.64 13.91
C TYR A 167 -14.61 9.72 12.84
N LEU A 168 -13.93 8.68 12.37
CA LEU A 168 -14.54 7.71 11.45
C LEU A 168 -15.63 6.93 12.16
N LYS A 169 -16.87 7.07 11.69
CA LYS A 169 -18.04 6.34 12.20
C LYS A 169 -18.53 5.33 11.18
N LEU A 170 -18.54 4.06 11.57
CA LEU A 170 -19.29 3.04 10.83
C LEU A 170 -20.75 3.13 11.22
N TRP A 171 -21.62 3.05 10.22
CA TRP A 171 -23.05 3.22 10.45
C TRP A 171 -23.83 1.91 10.35
N ILE A 172 -23.21 0.87 9.77
CA ILE A 172 -23.74 -0.48 9.67
C ILE A 172 -22.79 -1.41 10.44
N SER A 173 -23.22 -1.84 11.64
CA SER A 173 -22.42 -2.66 12.55
C SER A 173 -22.11 -4.05 12.02
N GLU A 174 -22.96 -4.61 11.17
CA GLU A 174 -22.84 -5.97 10.63
C GLU A 174 -22.02 -6.03 9.33
N SER A 175 -21.45 -4.90 8.89
CA SER A 175 -20.64 -4.82 7.67
C SER A 175 -19.25 -5.45 7.87
N ASP A 176 -18.65 -5.97 6.80
CA ASP A 176 -17.27 -6.49 6.83
C ASP A 176 -16.27 -5.42 7.29
N ASN A 177 -16.56 -4.15 7.00
CA ASN A 177 -15.78 -3.00 7.46
C ASN A 177 -15.72 -2.87 8.97
N ALA A 178 -16.77 -3.30 9.70
CA ALA A 178 -16.74 -3.31 11.16
C ALA A 178 -15.69 -4.29 11.71
N ALA A 179 -15.61 -5.49 11.12
CA ALA A 179 -14.59 -6.47 11.49
C ALA A 179 -13.18 -5.98 11.15
N LYS A 180 -12.98 -5.41 9.95
CA LYS A 180 -11.69 -4.86 9.51
C LYS A 180 -11.26 -3.63 10.31
N LEU A 181 -12.20 -2.76 10.70
CA LEU A 181 -11.91 -1.63 11.58
C LEU A 181 -11.53 -2.10 12.98
N ALA A 182 -12.21 -3.14 13.51
CA ALA A 182 -11.84 -3.74 14.78
C ALA A 182 -10.42 -4.33 14.74
N GLU A 183 -10.02 -4.95 13.62
CA GLU A 183 -8.64 -5.40 13.39
C GLU A 183 -7.64 -4.23 13.37
N LEU A 184 -7.93 -3.17 12.60
CA LEU A 184 -7.08 -1.97 12.57
C LEU A 184 -6.94 -1.36 13.98
N ARG A 185 -8.02 -1.29 14.76
CA ARG A 185 -7.99 -0.79 16.14
C ARG A 185 -7.14 -1.66 17.06
N LYS A 186 -7.13 -2.99 16.87
CA LYS A 186 -6.21 -3.88 17.59
C LYS A 186 -4.75 -3.54 17.26
N ILE A 187 -4.46 -3.29 15.98
CA ILE A 187 -3.12 -2.88 15.55
C ILE A 187 -2.74 -1.52 16.15
N ILE A 188 -3.64 -0.53 16.13
CA ILE A 188 -3.35 0.80 16.70
C ILE A 188 -3.06 0.72 18.22
N LYS A 189 -3.78 -0.14 18.95
CA LYS A 189 -3.54 -0.38 20.37
C LYS A 189 -2.22 -1.11 20.66
N ASP A 190 -1.80 -1.99 19.75
CA ASP A 190 -0.50 -2.66 19.78
C ASP A 190 0.56 -1.79 19.10
N THR A 191 1.04 -0.78 19.85
CA THR A 191 1.94 0.23 19.31
C THR A 191 3.24 -0.36 18.76
N ASP A 192 3.74 -1.47 19.33
CA ASP A 192 4.93 -2.16 18.82
C ASP A 192 4.66 -2.78 17.45
N LYS A 193 3.52 -3.46 17.28
CA LYS A 193 3.11 -4.00 15.97
C LYS A 193 2.86 -2.90 14.95
N LEU A 194 2.21 -1.80 15.34
CA LEU A 194 2.00 -0.66 14.45
C LEU A 194 3.33 -0.03 14.04
N ARG A 195 4.28 0.11 14.97
CA ARG A 195 5.62 0.61 14.71
C ARG A 195 6.37 -0.27 13.72
N ASP A 196 6.27 -1.58 13.88
CA ASP A 196 6.86 -2.55 12.96
C ASP A 196 6.30 -2.45 11.53
N LEU A 197 4.98 -2.25 11.39
CA LEU A 197 4.35 -2.02 10.08
C LEU A 197 4.76 -0.68 9.48
N PHE A 198 4.81 0.38 10.29
CA PHE A 198 5.30 1.68 9.88
C PHE A 198 6.73 1.60 9.35
N ASP A 199 7.64 0.95 10.09
CA ASP A 199 9.05 0.89 9.76
C ASP A 199 9.29 0.16 8.43
N ARG A 200 8.56 -0.93 8.16
CA ARG A 200 8.61 -1.64 6.87
C ARG A 200 8.18 -0.74 5.72
N GLU A 201 7.04 -0.07 5.87
CA GLU A 201 6.49 0.82 4.84
C GLU A 201 7.37 2.05 4.62
N TYR A 202 7.92 2.61 5.69
CA TYR A 202 8.85 3.73 5.62
C TYR A 202 10.12 3.35 4.85
N GLN A 203 10.73 2.21 5.17
CA GLN A 203 11.93 1.74 4.45
C GLN A 203 11.63 1.48 2.98
N ARG A 204 10.52 0.83 2.67
CA ARG A 204 10.08 0.61 1.28
C ARG A 204 9.99 1.93 0.52
N LEU A 205 9.37 2.96 1.09
CA LEU A 205 9.25 4.26 0.45
C LEU A 205 10.59 4.97 0.27
N ARG A 206 11.51 4.84 1.22
CA ARG A 206 12.87 5.36 1.06
C ARG A 206 13.59 4.74 -0.13
N VAL A 207 13.43 3.43 -0.36
CA VAL A 207 13.98 2.76 -1.55
C VAL A 207 13.40 3.37 -2.83
N LEU A 208 12.07 3.45 -2.94
CA LEU A 208 11.41 3.94 -4.14
C LEU A 208 11.71 5.42 -4.43
N ASP A 209 11.77 6.25 -3.39
CA ASP A 209 12.16 7.66 -3.49
C ASP A 209 13.63 7.80 -3.93
N PHE A 210 14.54 6.99 -3.37
CA PHE A 210 15.94 6.98 -3.79
C PHE A 210 16.08 6.61 -5.27
N LEU A 211 15.41 5.55 -5.74
CA LEU A 211 15.44 5.14 -7.15
C LEU A 211 14.92 6.25 -8.06
N THR A 212 13.79 6.85 -7.69
CA THR A 212 13.16 7.95 -8.45
C THR A 212 14.08 9.17 -8.53
N LYS A 213 14.64 9.62 -7.40
CA LYS A 213 15.53 10.79 -7.34
C LYS A 213 16.84 10.61 -8.11
N ASN A 214 17.31 9.37 -8.24
CA ASN A 214 18.52 9.04 -9.01
C ASN A 214 18.21 8.65 -10.47
N GLY A 215 16.96 8.76 -10.91
CA GLY A 215 16.57 8.44 -12.28
C GLY A 215 16.74 6.98 -12.66
N ILE A 216 16.65 6.07 -11.67
CA ILE A 216 16.72 4.62 -11.88
C ILE A 216 15.31 4.12 -12.14
N PRO A 217 14.98 3.66 -13.36
CA PRO A 217 13.66 3.10 -13.66
C PRO A 217 13.43 1.84 -12.82
N TYR A 218 12.19 1.64 -12.38
CA TYR A 218 11.84 0.42 -11.67
C TYR A 218 10.38 0.04 -11.88
N GLU A 219 10.10 -1.24 -11.69
CA GLU A 219 8.75 -1.79 -11.57
C GLU A 219 8.60 -2.42 -10.19
N ILE A 220 7.41 -2.27 -9.59
CA ILE A 220 7.10 -2.89 -8.29
C ILE A 220 5.98 -3.91 -8.45
N TYR A 221 6.23 -5.12 -7.93
CA TYR A 221 5.30 -6.22 -7.93
C TYR A 221 4.96 -6.55 -6.47
N GLU A 222 3.71 -6.32 -6.05
CA GLU A 222 3.25 -6.63 -4.70
C GLU A 222 2.86 -8.11 -4.59
N HIS A 223 3.17 -8.72 -3.44
CA HIS A 223 2.86 -10.11 -3.12
C HIS A 223 2.69 -10.28 -1.60
N PRO A 224 2.04 -11.34 -1.09
CA PRO A 224 2.08 -11.65 0.34
C PRO A 224 3.53 -11.90 0.81
N PRO A 225 3.81 -11.86 2.12
CA PRO A 225 5.09 -12.32 2.65
C PRO A 225 5.42 -13.73 2.15
N LEU A 226 6.55 -13.89 1.46
CA LEU A 226 7.03 -15.17 0.94
C LEU A 226 8.13 -15.70 1.86
N PHE A 227 8.01 -16.94 2.32
CA PHE A 227 8.95 -17.53 3.28
C PHE A 227 9.84 -18.60 2.65
N THR A 228 9.39 -19.17 1.53
CA THR A 228 10.14 -20.19 0.78
C THR A 228 10.41 -19.75 -0.66
N ILE A 229 11.46 -20.29 -1.26
CA ILE A 229 11.77 -20.06 -2.68
C ILE A 229 10.64 -20.60 -3.57
N GLU A 230 10.00 -21.71 -3.18
CA GLU A 230 8.88 -22.32 -3.92
C GLU A 230 7.66 -21.40 -3.97
N GLU A 231 7.28 -20.81 -2.83
CA GLU A 231 6.24 -19.77 -2.78
C GLU A 231 6.65 -18.56 -3.63
N ALA A 232 7.91 -18.14 -3.52
CA ALA A 232 8.42 -17.00 -4.27
C ALA A 232 8.35 -17.22 -5.78
N LEU A 233 8.75 -18.40 -6.27
CA LEU A 233 8.70 -18.78 -7.68
C LEU A 233 7.30 -18.74 -8.27
N SER A 234 6.26 -19.08 -7.49
CA SER A 234 4.87 -19.02 -7.96
C SER A 234 4.40 -17.58 -8.27
N TRP A 235 4.94 -16.60 -7.56
CA TRP A 235 4.69 -15.18 -7.78
C TRP A 235 5.65 -14.58 -8.81
N TRP A 236 6.93 -14.92 -8.70
CA TRP A 236 8.00 -14.48 -9.58
C TRP A 236 7.84 -14.97 -11.02
N GLY A 237 7.22 -16.12 -11.25
CA GLY A 237 6.87 -16.58 -12.61
C GLY A 237 5.95 -15.63 -13.37
N GLN A 238 5.33 -14.66 -12.69
CA GLN A 238 4.53 -13.59 -13.31
C GLN A 238 5.38 -12.37 -13.70
N ILE A 239 6.64 -12.29 -13.28
CA ILE A 239 7.58 -11.23 -13.61
C ILE A 239 8.34 -11.69 -14.86
N PRO A 240 8.02 -11.17 -16.06
CA PRO A 240 8.64 -11.65 -17.29
C PRO A 240 10.13 -11.34 -17.31
N GLU A 241 10.95 -12.28 -17.78
CA GLU A 241 12.36 -12.05 -18.13
C GLU A 241 13.20 -11.38 -17.03
N CYS A 242 12.96 -11.75 -15.76
CA CYS A 242 13.67 -11.20 -14.60
C CYS A 242 14.58 -12.23 -13.94
N THR A 243 15.80 -11.83 -13.60
CA THR A 243 16.69 -12.64 -12.76
C THR A 243 16.42 -12.32 -11.29
N HIS A 244 15.90 -13.29 -10.54
CA HIS A 244 15.63 -13.13 -9.12
C HIS A 244 16.90 -13.30 -8.29
N CYS A 245 17.16 -12.35 -7.41
CA CYS A 245 18.36 -12.34 -6.59
C CYS A 245 18.05 -12.71 -5.13
N LYS A 246 19.04 -13.31 -4.47
CA LYS A 246 19.06 -13.44 -3.01
C LYS A 246 20.32 -12.79 -2.44
N ASN A 247 20.23 -12.42 -1.17
CA ASN A 247 21.22 -11.59 -0.51
C ASN A 247 21.70 -12.24 0.78
N LEU A 248 23.01 -12.22 0.99
CA LEU A 248 23.61 -12.66 2.24
C LEU A 248 24.32 -11.50 2.93
N PHE A 249 24.01 -11.29 4.20
CA PHE A 249 24.69 -10.33 5.05
C PHE A 249 25.61 -11.05 6.03
N MET A 250 26.92 -10.88 5.82
CA MET A 250 27.97 -11.62 6.52
C MET A 250 28.90 -10.68 7.28
N ARG A 251 29.65 -11.25 8.21
CA ARG A 251 30.73 -10.59 8.95
C ARG A 251 32.00 -11.43 8.95
N ASN A 252 33.14 -10.77 9.16
CA ASN A 252 34.38 -11.46 9.49
C ASN A 252 34.36 -12.04 10.92
N HIS A 253 35.35 -12.88 11.24
CA HIS A 253 35.51 -13.51 12.56
C HIS A 253 35.55 -12.48 13.71
N LYS A 254 36.29 -11.38 13.53
CA LYS A 254 36.38 -10.27 14.51
C LYS A 254 35.06 -9.50 14.68
N GLY A 255 34.16 -9.61 13.72
CA GLY A 255 32.86 -8.93 13.69
C GLY A 255 32.91 -7.44 13.41
N ASN A 256 34.05 -6.90 12.98
CA ASN A 256 34.22 -5.47 12.67
C ASN A 256 34.25 -5.17 11.16
N ARG A 257 34.03 -6.19 10.32
CA ARG A 257 33.86 -6.02 8.87
C ARG A 257 32.60 -6.73 8.44
N HIS A 258 31.83 -6.07 7.59
CA HIS A 258 30.52 -6.51 7.15
C HIS A 258 30.44 -6.52 5.64
N TYR A 259 29.81 -7.55 5.10
CA TYR A 259 29.74 -7.83 3.68
C TYR A 259 28.31 -8.10 3.29
N LEU A 260 27.84 -7.45 2.24
CA LEU A 260 26.56 -7.73 1.62
C LEU A 260 26.83 -8.33 0.24
N ILE A 261 26.30 -9.52 -0.02
CA ILE A 261 26.57 -10.26 -1.25
C ILE A 261 25.25 -10.56 -1.95
N SER A 262 25.12 -10.15 -3.20
CA SER A 262 23.95 -10.37 -4.05
C SER A 262 24.30 -11.27 -5.24
N PHE A 263 23.50 -12.30 -5.45
CA PHE A 263 23.67 -13.31 -6.50
C PHE A 263 22.32 -13.93 -6.87
N GLU A 264 22.28 -14.67 -7.96
CA GLU A 264 21.07 -15.35 -8.45
C GLU A 264 20.50 -16.33 -7.40
N CYS A 265 19.17 -16.45 -7.33
CA CYS A 265 18.48 -17.11 -6.22
C CYS A 265 18.65 -18.64 -6.17
N HIS A 266 18.93 -19.32 -7.29
CA HIS A 266 19.22 -20.77 -7.35
C HIS A 266 20.70 -21.09 -7.13
N LYS A 267 21.60 -20.13 -7.37
CA LYS A 267 23.05 -20.33 -7.20
C LYS A 267 23.43 -20.58 -5.73
N GLN A 268 24.46 -21.40 -5.52
CA GLN A 268 25.10 -21.57 -4.22
C GLN A 268 26.39 -20.76 -4.16
N MET A 269 26.63 -20.09 -3.03
CA MET A 269 27.79 -19.23 -2.86
C MET A 269 29.00 -20.01 -2.33
N ASP A 270 30.16 -19.86 -2.97
CA ASP A 270 31.43 -20.37 -2.46
C ASP A 270 31.98 -19.43 -1.36
N ILE A 271 31.58 -19.70 -0.12
CA ILE A 271 32.01 -18.94 1.05
C ILE A 271 33.53 -19.06 1.27
N HIS A 272 34.13 -20.22 1.01
CA HIS A 272 35.56 -20.45 1.27
C HIS A 272 36.43 -19.70 0.25
N GLY A 273 36.02 -19.69 -1.02
CA GLY A 273 36.66 -18.84 -2.03
C GLY A 273 36.61 -17.36 -1.65
N LEU A 274 35.46 -16.88 -1.16
CA LEU A 274 35.31 -15.50 -0.71
C LEU A 274 36.16 -15.18 0.54
N GLU A 275 36.23 -16.09 1.52
CA GLU A 275 37.11 -15.97 2.69
C GLU A 275 38.58 -15.79 2.28
N HIS A 276 39.04 -16.60 1.33
CA HIS A 276 40.41 -16.55 0.82
C HIS A 276 40.68 -15.21 0.09
N ALA A 277 39.74 -14.74 -0.73
CA ALA A 277 39.87 -13.48 -1.46
C ALA A 277 39.86 -12.23 -0.55
N LEU A 278 39.10 -12.27 0.55
CA LEU A 278 38.97 -11.13 1.45
C LEU A 278 40.19 -10.95 2.37
N HIS A 279 40.89 -12.03 2.71
CA HIS A 279 41.96 -12.04 3.72
C HIS A 279 41.51 -11.49 5.09
N GLN A 280 40.24 -11.73 5.47
CA GLN A 280 39.63 -11.20 6.71
C GLN A 280 39.28 -12.31 7.72
N GLY A 281 39.78 -13.52 7.50
CA GLY A 281 39.44 -14.71 8.28
C GLY A 281 38.07 -15.26 7.92
N LYS A 282 37.56 -16.17 8.77
CA LYS A 282 36.29 -16.87 8.50
C LYS A 282 35.11 -15.91 8.44
N LEU A 283 34.19 -16.21 7.53
CA LEU A 283 32.92 -15.52 7.36
C LEU A 283 31.79 -16.26 8.07
N SER A 284 30.88 -15.51 8.66
CA SER A 284 29.66 -16.04 9.27
C SER A 284 28.52 -15.05 9.05
N PHE A 285 27.26 -15.52 9.11
CA PHE A 285 26.11 -14.62 9.08
C PHE A 285 26.20 -13.55 10.17
N ALA A 286 25.85 -12.33 9.80
CA ALA A 286 25.75 -11.22 10.75
C ALA A 286 24.49 -11.38 11.62
N SER A 287 24.56 -10.91 12.87
CA SER A 287 23.43 -10.99 13.80
C SER A 287 22.33 -9.98 13.43
N PRO A 288 21.08 -10.17 13.91
CA PRO A 288 20.00 -9.21 13.70
C PRO A 288 20.36 -7.78 14.11
N GLU A 289 21.10 -7.61 15.21
CA GLU A 289 21.52 -6.29 15.71
C GLU A 289 22.50 -5.60 14.77
N ARG A 290 23.39 -6.39 14.11
CA ARG A 290 24.29 -5.87 13.08
C ARG A 290 23.53 -5.52 11.81
N MET A 291 22.56 -6.33 11.42
CA MET A 291 21.72 -6.05 10.26
C MET A 291 20.91 -4.76 10.44
N MET A 292 20.31 -4.57 11.61
CA MET A 292 19.60 -3.33 11.93
C MET A 292 20.54 -2.13 11.92
N ARG A 293 21.72 -2.24 12.57
CA ARG A 293 22.67 -1.12 12.64
C ARG A 293 23.32 -0.77 11.29
N CYS A 294 23.59 -1.76 10.44
CA CYS A 294 24.31 -1.55 9.18
C CYS A 294 23.38 -1.30 7.99
N LEU A 295 22.19 -1.90 7.97
CA LEU A 295 21.28 -1.87 6.82
C LEU A 295 19.88 -1.35 7.18
N GLY A 296 19.55 -1.16 8.46
CA GLY A 296 18.22 -0.77 8.90
C GLY A 296 17.17 -1.87 8.77
N LEU A 297 17.61 -3.14 8.66
CA LEU A 297 16.75 -4.29 8.32
C LEU A 297 16.65 -5.31 9.46
N LYS A 298 15.53 -6.04 9.47
CA LYS A 298 15.33 -7.25 10.28
C LYS A 298 15.62 -8.51 9.43
N PRO A 299 15.94 -9.65 10.06
CA PRO A 299 16.09 -10.93 9.36
C PRO A 299 14.87 -11.25 8.48
N GLY A 300 15.12 -11.81 7.29
CA GLY A 300 14.08 -12.12 6.31
C GLY A 300 13.84 -11.04 5.25
N SER A 301 14.41 -9.84 5.42
CA SER A 301 14.25 -8.72 4.47
C SER A 301 15.58 -8.24 3.87
N VAL A 302 16.63 -9.07 3.89
CA VAL A 302 17.98 -8.67 3.43
C VAL A 302 17.95 -8.24 1.97
N SER A 303 18.41 -7.03 1.70
CA SER A 303 18.37 -6.40 0.39
C SER A 303 19.55 -5.46 0.16
N PRO A 304 20.11 -5.35 -1.07
CA PRO A 304 21.08 -4.32 -1.42
C PRO A 304 20.56 -2.91 -1.20
N PHE A 305 19.25 -2.68 -1.25
CA PHE A 305 18.68 -1.37 -0.98
C PHE A 305 18.88 -0.91 0.48
N GLY A 306 19.19 -1.81 1.41
CA GLY A 306 19.59 -1.45 2.78
C GLY A 306 20.88 -0.62 2.85
N LEU A 307 21.68 -0.60 1.77
CA LEU A 307 22.87 0.26 1.67
C LEU A 307 22.55 1.76 1.68
N ILE A 308 21.27 2.15 1.52
CA ILE A 308 20.83 3.53 1.73
C ILE A 308 21.16 4.02 3.16
N GLU A 309 21.20 3.12 4.15
CA GLU A 309 21.60 3.46 5.52
C GLU A 309 23.12 3.68 5.67
N ASP A 310 23.91 3.26 4.68
CA ASP A 310 25.38 3.41 4.67
C ASP A 310 25.83 4.71 3.97
N ILE A 311 24.88 5.62 3.67
CA ILE A 311 25.12 6.95 3.06
C ILE A 311 25.46 8.00 4.12
N ASP A 312 24.73 8.05 5.24
CA ASP A 312 25.03 8.94 6.38
C ASP A 312 25.50 8.12 7.58
N LEU A 313 26.79 8.27 7.89
CA LEU A 313 27.48 7.48 8.89
C LEU A 313 27.97 8.29 10.09
N SER A 314 27.36 9.46 10.32
CA SER A 314 27.66 10.36 11.44
C SER A 314 27.75 9.67 12.81
N ASN A 315 26.97 8.60 13.03
CA ASN A 315 26.94 7.82 14.27
C ASN A 315 27.68 6.47 14.20
N ALA A 316 28.52 6.23 13.19
CA ALA A 316 29.23 4.96 13.02
C ALA A 316 30.37 4.78 14.03
N ASP A 317 30.58 3.55 14.52
CA ASP A 317 31.83 3.19 15.18
C ASP A 317 32.96 3.19 14.12
N PRO A 318 33.98 4.05 14.22
CA PRO A 318 35.06 4.14 13.23
C PRO A 318 35.81 2.82 13.03
N ARG A 319 35.78 1.92 14.01
CA ARG A 319 36.45 0.61 13.94
C ARG A 319 35.74 -0.36 12.99
N GLU A 320 34.45 -0.13 12.72
CA GLU A 320 33.65 -0.91 11.78
C GLU A 320 33.74 -0.37 10.34
N LEU A 321 34.33 0.81 10.14
CA LEU A 321 34.46 1.41 8.82
C LEU A 321 35.60 0.78 8.01
N PHE A 322 35.35 0.67 6.71
CA PHE A 322 36.37 0.47 5.69
C PHE A 322 37.09 1.79 5.40
N GLU A 323 38.21 1.73 4.68
CA GLU A 323 39.06 2.89 4.38
C GLU A 323 38.32 3.99 3.59
N ASN A 324 37.30 3.61 2.81
CA ASN A 324 36.44 4.54 2.08
C ASN A 324 35.33 5.17 2.94
N GLY A 325 35.33 4.92 4.25
CA GLY A 325 34.40 5.52 5.21
C GLY A 325 33.04 4.82 5.35
N HIS A 326 32.81 3.70 4.65
CA HIS A 326 31.55 2.94 4.68
C HIS A 326 31.61 1.73 5.64
N ARG A 327 30.47 1.29 6.20
CA ARG A 327 30.41 0.11 7.09
C ARG A 327 30.32 -1.20 6.33
N VAL A 328 29.72 -1.18 5.14
CA VAL A 328 29.40 -2.41 4.39
C VAL A 328 30.14 -2.43 3.06
N LYS A 329 30.85 -3.53 2.80
CA LYS A 329 31.39 -3.79 1.47
C LYS A 329 30.41 -4.64 0.67
N PHE A 330 29.91 -4.07 -0.43
CA PHE A 330 28.97 -4.75 -1.31
C PHE A 330 29.69 -5.58 -2.38
N TYR A 331 29.19 -6.79 -2.62
CA TYR A 331 29.62 -7.70 -3.67
C TYR A 331 28.41 -8.07 -4.53
N LEU A 332 28.52 -7.81 -5.83
CA LEU A 332 27.56 -8.26 -6.83
C LEU A 332 28.20 -9.37 -7.65
N ASP A 333 27.51 -10.49 -7.79
CA ASP A 333 27.95 -11.58 -8.66
C ASP A 333 28.05 -11.09 -10.12
N SER A 334 29.20 -11.31 -10.75
CA SER A 334 29.45 -10.87 -12.12
C SER A 334 28.47 -11.46 -13.13
N GLU A 335 27.85 -12.61 -12.85
CA GLU A 335 26.83 -13.18 -13.73
C GLU A 335 25.57 -12.29 -13.82
N LEU A 336 25.24 -11.57 -12.74
CA LEU A 336 24.11 -10.63 -12.73
C LEU A 336 24.35 -9.42 -13.64
N MET A 337 25.60 -9.13 -14.02
CA MET A 337 25.92 -8.08 -15.00
C MET A 337 25.45 -8.42 -16.41
N ASN A 338 25.15 -9.70 -16.69
CA ASN A 338 24.62 -10.15 -17.97
C ASN A 338 23.08 -10.17 -18.00
N SER A 339 22.43 -9.93 -16.86
CA SER A 339 20.98 -9.87 -16.76
C SER A 339 20.48 -8.48 -17.13
N GLU A 340 19.51 -8.39 -18.03
CA GLU A 340 18.88 -7.10 -18.38
C GLU A 340 18.01 -6.55 -17.24
N ARG A 341 17.40 -7.44 -16.45
CA ARG A 341 16.50 -7.11 -15.36
C ARG A 341 16.80 -7.96 -14.13
N ILE A 342 16.97 -7.32 -12.98
CA ILE A 342 17.21 -8.01 -11.71
C ILE A 342 16.21 -7.55 -10.66
N SER A 343 15.80 -8.46 -9.76
CA SER A 343 14.84 -8.11 -8.70
C SER A 343 15.40 -8.25 -7.30
N PHE A 344 15.04 -7.30 -6.44
CA PHE A 344 15.28 -7.37 -5.00
C PHE A 344 14.05 -6.95 -4.20
N HIS A 345 13.92 -7.43 -2.98
CA HIS A 345 12.92 -6.91 -2.04
C HIS A 345 13.26 -5.45 -1.66
N PRO A 346 12.31 -4.50 -1.66
CA PRO A 346 12.55 -3.10 -1.30
C PRO A 346 12.58 -2.93 0.22
N CYS A 347 13.45 -3.67 0.91
CA CYS A 347 13.57 -3.69 2.38
C CYS A 347 12.29 -4.17 3.12
N ASP A 348 11.32 -4.67 2.37
CA ASP A 348 10.06 -5.27 2.83
C ASP A 348 9.78 -6.52 1.99
N ASN A 349 9.30 -7.59 2.62
CA ASN A 349 9.11 -8.89 1.97
C ASN A 349 7.71 -9.07 1.36
N THR A 350 6.93 -7.99 1.21
CA THR A 350 5.62 -7.98 0.53
C THR A 350 5.67 -7.37 -0.87
N ALA A 351 6.88 -7.10 -1.36
CA ALA A 351 7.08 -6.65 -2.73
C ALA A 351 8.44 -7.10 -3.29
N SER A 352 8.53 -7.10 -4.61
CA SER A 352 9.76 -7.21 -5.37
C SER A 352 9.89 -6.00 -6.28
N VAL A 353 11.05 -5.35 -6.26
CA VAL A 353 11.39 -4.23 -7.15
C VAL A 353 12.33 -4.76 -8.22
N VAL A 354 11.94 -4.58 -9.47
CA VAL A 354 12.73 -4.89 -10.66
C VAL A 354 13.38 -3.61 -11.15
N VAL A 355 14.69 -3.64 -11.31
CA VAL A 355 15.52 -2.53 -11.84
C VAL A 355 16.23 -2.94 -13.11
#